data_AF-A0A6I4ZLS1-F1
#
_entry.id   AF-A0A6I4ZLS1-F1
#
_cell.length_a   1.000
_cell.length_b   1.000
_cell.length_c   1.000
_cell.angle_alpha   90.00
_cell.angle_beta   90.00
_cell.angle_gamma   90.00
#
_symmetry.space_group_name_H-M   'P 1'
#
loop_
_entity.id
_entity.type
_entity.pdbx_description
1 polymer ?
#
loop_
_entity_poly.entity_id
_entity_poly.type
_entity_poly.pdbx_seq_one_letter_code
_entity_poly.pdbx_strand_id
1 'polypeptide(L)'
;GHVGAAGLSAVRHLDNWGVQAEPLLGEVESQMSFVTRRHLHILAESGIAEPHDSDTSEHTAEDHLQRADLVVDALVGYGLEGAPTGLAAAVTQIAAAARRPILALDIPTGVNAETGAVSSPAVTAATTLVFDLPKTGQVLPVCQKHVGELYAADLGVPRAAYERLGISTRGVFAEGHIVRLRR
;
A
#
# COMPACT_ATOMS: atom_id res chain seq x y z
N GLY A 1 -7.61 -2.45 -6.48
CA GLY A 1 -6.50 -2.60 -7.48
C GLY A 1 -5.41 -3.58 -7.03
N HIS A 2 -4.32 -3.81 -7.79
CA HIS A 2 -3.29 -4.82 -7.42
C HIS A 2 -2.64 -4.59 -6.05
N VAL A 3 -2.35 -3.34 -5.69
CA VAL A 3 -1.82 -3.00 -4.35
C VAL A 3 -2.87 -3.28 -3.27
N GLY A 4 -4.14 -2.96 -3.51
CA GLY A 4 -5.24 -3.32 -2.61
C GLY A 4 -5.34 -4.84 -2.38
N ALA A 5 -5.14 -5.65 -3.43
CA ALA A 5 -5.08 -7.11 -3.26
C ALA A 5 -3.90 -7.57 -2.37
N ALA A 6 -2.74 -6.92 -2.48
CA ALA A 6 -1.62 -7.16 -1.58
C ALA A 6 -1.95 -6.78 -0.12
N GLY A 7 -2.64 -5.64 0.09
CA GLY A 7 -3.14 -5.23 1.40
C GLY A 7 -4.10 -6.24 2.02
N LEU A 8 -5.10 -6.71 1.25
CA LEU A 8 -6.04 -7.75 1.70
C LEU A 8 -5.33 -9.09 1.96
N SER A 9 -4.30 -9.43 1.19
CA SER A 9 -3.45 -10.58 1.49
C SER A 9 -2.71 -10.39 2.80
N ALA A 10 -2.16 -9.20 3.05
CA ALA A 10 -1.46 -8.88 4.29
C ALA A 10 -2.39 -9.03 5.51
N VAL A 11 -3.64 -8.57 5.44
CA VAL A 11 -4.65 -8.78 6.49
C VAL A 11 -4.75 -10.25 6.88
N ARG A 12 -4.93 -11.16 5.91
CA ARG A 12 -5.00 -12.60 6.17
C ARG A 12 -3.73 -13.15 6.84
N HIS A 13 -2.56 -12.69 6.41
CA HIS A 13 -1.29 -13.14 6.97
C HIS A 13 -1.04 -12.60 8.38
N LEU A 14 -1.45 -11.35 8.65
CA LEU A 14 -1.40 -10.74 9.98
C LEU A 14 -2.33 -11.45 10.96
N ASP A 15 -3.55 -11.77 10.53
CA ASP A 15 -4.51 -12.55 11.33
C ASP A 15 -3.95 -13.94 11.68
N ASN A 16 -3.35 -14.64 10.70
CA ASN A 16 -2.65 -15.92 10.93
C ASN A 16 -1.50 -15.80 11.96
N TRP A 17 -0.93 -14.61 12.14
CA TRP A 17 0.11 -14.34 13.13
C TRP A 17 -0.44 -13.86 14.48
N GLY A 18 -1.77 -13.80 14.65
CA GLY A 18 -2.44 -13.33 15.84
C GLY A 18 -2.49 -11.80 15.97
N VAL A 19 -2.27 -11.07 14.88
CA VAL A 19 -2.39 -9.62 14.82
C VAL A 19 -3.80 -9.25 14.38
N GLN A 20 -4.51 -8.43 15.17
CA GLN A 20 -5.81 -7.91 14.77
C GLN A 20 -5.63 -6.93 13.61
N ALA A 21 -6.13 -7.30 12.43
CA ALA A 21 -6.02 -6.52 11.22
C ALA A 21 -7.38 -6.42 10.54
N GLU A 22 -7.84 -5.20 10.29
CA GLU A 22 -9.15 -4.93 9.70
C GLU A 22 -8.98 -4.16 8.39
N PRO A 23 -9.59 -4.62 7.28
CA PRO A 23 -9.52 -3.90 6.02
C PRO A 23 -10.48 -2.70 6.02
N LEU A 24 -9.98 -1.53 5.59
CA LEU A 24 -10.81 -0.40 5.19
C LEU A 24 -10.75 -0.24 3.67
N LEU A 25 -11.92 -0.22 3.02
CA LEU A 25 -12.02 -0.27 1.57
C LEU A 25 -12.12 1.14 0.97
N GLY A 26 -11.21 1.48 0.07
CA GLY A 26 -11.18 2.77 -0.64
C GLY A 26 -11.97 2.79 -1.96
N GLU A 27 -12.67 1.71 -2.30
CA GLU A 27 -13.51 1.56 -3.49
C GLU A 27 -14.65 0.58 -3.21
N VAL A 28 -15.75 0.68 -3.94
CA VAL A 28 -16.85 -0.30 -3.85
C VAL A 28 -16.51 -1.59 -4.60
N GLU A 29 -17.05 -2.72 -4.17
CA GLU A 29 -16.67 -4.03 -4.72
C GLU A 29 -16.87 -4.12 -6.24
N SER A 30 -17.89 -3.48 -6.80
CA SER A 30 -18.15 -3.46 -8.26
C SER A 30 -17.04 -2.78 -9.08
N GLN A 31 -16.21 -1.93 -8.46
CA GLN A 31 -15.07 -1.25 -9.07
C GLN A 31 -13.76 -2.03 -8.90
N MET A 32 -13.74 -3.01 -7.98
CA MET A 32 -12.54 -3.77 -7.66
C MET A 32 -12.12 -4.72 -8.79
N SER A 33 -10.81 -4.82 -9.00
CA SER A 33 -10.25 -5.83 -9.90
C SER A 33 -10.61 -7.25 -9.43
N PHE A 34 -10.66 -8.20 -10.38
CA PHE A 34 -10.93 -9.61 -10.07
C PHE A 34 -10.04 -10.15 -8.93
N VAL A 35 -8.74 -9.81 -8.96
CA VAL A 35 -7.79 -10.25 -7.92
C VAL A 35 -8.14 -9.66 -6.55
N THR A 36 -8.48 -8.37 -6.49
CA THR A 36 -8.87 -7.70 -5.24
C THR A 36 -10.13 -8.36 -4.65
N ARG A 37 -11.17 -8.57 -5.47
CA ARG A 37 -12.41 -9.25 -5.05
C ARG A 37 -12.16 -10.67 -4.56
N ARG A 38 -11.27 -11.40 -5.22
CA ARG A 38 -10.90 -12.75 -4.80
C ARG A 38 -10.27 -12.75 -3.40
N HIS A 39 -9.39 -11.80 -3.10
CA HIS A 39 -8.82 -11.68 -1.76
C HIS A 39 -9.87 -11.28 -0.71
N LEU A 40 -10.79 -10.38 -1.05
CA LEU A 40 -11.89 -10.01 -0.16
C LEU A 40 -12.80 -11.22 0.16
N HIS A 41 -13.14 -12.00 -0.87
CA HIS A 41 -13.90 -13.24 -0.70
C HIS A 41 -13.17 -14.25 0.19
N ILE A 42 -11.85 -14.41 0.03
CA ILE A 42 -11.06 -15.29 0.92
C ILE A 42 -11.14 -14.83 2.37
N LEU A 43 -11.05 -13.52 2.65
CA LEU A 43 -11.18 -12.99 4.01
C LEU A 43 -12.55 -13.30 4.61
N ALA A 44 -13.62 -13.14 3.80
CA ALA A 44 -14.99 -13.45 4.21
C ALA A 44 -15.19 -14.93 4.54
N GLU A 45 -14.77 -15.83 3.64
CA GLU A 45 -14.87 -17.28 3.85
C GLU A 45 -13.98 -17.78 5.01
N SER A 46 -12.94 -17.03 5.35
CA SER A 46 -12.08 -17.34 6.49
C SER A 46 -12.60 -16.79 7.82
N GLY A 47 -13.67 -15.99 7.81
CA GLY A 47 -14.22 -15.33 9.00
C GLY A 47 -13.34 -14.19 9.54
N ILE A 48 -12.39 -13.68 8.74
CA ILE A 48 -11.43 -12.62 9.15
C ILE A 48 -12.05 -11.24 8.93
N ALA A 49 -12.81 -11.07 7.86
CA ALA A 49 -13.58 -9.85 7.60
C ALA A 49 -15.02 -10.26 7.33
N GLU A 50 -15.98 -9.52 7.85
CA GLU A 50 -17.36 -9.79 7.46
C GLU A 50 -17.54 -9.48 5.96
N PRO A 51 -18.43 -10.20 5.25
CA PRO A 51 -18.84 -9.82 3.91
C PRO A 51 -19.38 -8.39 3.97
N HIS A 52 -18.58 -7.42 3.54
CA HIS A 52 -18.92 -6.01 3.72
C HIS A 52 -20.26 -5.70 3.05
N ASP A 53 -21.26 -5.43 3.88
CA ASP A 53 -22.31 -4.50 3.48
C ASP A 53 -21.65 -3.13 3.30
N SER A 54 -22.04 -2.44 2.24
CA SER A 54 -21.35 -1.35 1.54
C SER A 54 -21.05 -0.06 2.32
N ASP A 55 -21.07 -0.06 3.65
CA ASP A 55 -21.15 1.14 4.47
C ASP A 55 -19.93 1.28 5.40
N THR A 56 -18.74 1.44 4.80
CA THR A 56 -17.67 2.15 5.53
C THR A 56 -18.05 3.62 5.55
N SER A 57 -18.91 4.01 6.49
CA SER A 57 -19.18 5.43 6.73
C SER A 57 -17.88 6.13 7.10
N GLU A 58 -17.74 7.41 6.75
CA GLU A 58 -16.53 8.19 7.10
C GLU A 58 -16.25 8.15 8.61
N HIS A 59 -17.30 8.12 9.43
CA HIS A 59 -17.20 8.04 10.88
C HIS A 59 -16.61 6.70 11.36
N THR A 60 -17.01 5.60 10.73
CA THR A 60 -16.43 4.28 10.99
C THR A 60 -14.94 4.26 10.60
N ALA A 61 -14.57 4.81 9.45
CA ALA A 61 -13.17 4.86 9.05
C ALA A 61 -12.29 5.67 10.03
N GLU A 62 -12.80 6.79 10.54
CA GLU A 62 -12.10 7.62 11.53
C GLU A 62 -11.84 6.87 12.84
N ASP A 63 -12.86 6.23 13.41
CA ASP A 63 -12.72 5.49 14.67
C ASP A 63 -11.71 4.33 14.56
N HIS A 64 -11.77 3.57 13.46
CA HIS A 64 -10.83 2.47 13.23
C HIS A 64 -9.38 2.99 13.11
N LEU A 65 -9.16 4.05 12.31
CA LEU A 65 -7.83 4.60 12.07
C LEU A 65 -7.25 5.28 13.33
N GLN A 66 -8.07 5.92 14.17
CA GLN A 66 -7.59 6.55 15.40
C GLN A 66 -7.15 5.52 16.45
N ARG A 67 -7.73 4.31 16.42
CA ARG A 67 -7.44 3.21 17.36
C ARG A 67 -6.33 2.28 16.89
N ALA A 68 -5.95 2.33 15.61
CA ALA A 68 -4.92 1.46 15.04
C ALA A 68 -3.52 1.79 15.59
N ASP A 69 -2.73 0.77 15.90
CA ASP A 69 -1.31 0.94 16.23
C ASP A 69 -0.45 1.22 15.00
N LEU A 70 -0.89 0.74 13.82
CA LEU A 70 -0.25 0.89 12.52
C LEU A 70 -1.31 0.95 11.43
N VAL A 71 -1.14 1.86 10.46
CA VAL A 71 -1.96 1.93 9.26
C VAL A 71 -1.16 1.38 8.08
N VAL A 72 -1.72 0.42 7.34
CA VAL A 72 -1.13 -0.07 6.10
C VAL A 72 -1.82 0.62 4.93
N ASP A 73 -1.12 1.53 4.27
CA ASP A 73 -1.62 2.20 3.07
C ASP A 73 -1.44 1.27 1.86
N ALA A 74 -2.55 0.70 1.41
CA ALA A 74 -2.65 -0.13 0.22
C ALA A 74 -3.75 0.37 -0.74
N LEU A 75 -4.12 1.65 -0.64
CA LEU A 75 -5.27 2.23 -1.35
C LEU A 75 -4.98 2.40 -2.84
N VAL A 76 -3.91 3.13 -3.18
CA VAL A 76 -3.57 3.44 -4.57
C VAL A 76 -2.11 3.16 -4.86
N GLY A 77 -1.86 2.32 -5.86
CA GLY A 77 -0.52 1.96 -6.31
C GLY A 77 0.09 2.91 -7.35
N TYR A 78 1.13 2.43 -8.03
CA TYR A 78 1.91 3.20 -9.02
C TYR A 78 1.13 3.78 -10.20
N GLY A 79 -0.10 3.32 -10.46
CA GLY A 79 -0.95 3.78 -11.56
C GLY A 79 -1.72 5.08 -11.28
N LEU A 80 -1.47 5.76 -10.16
CA LEU A 80 -2.14 7.03 -9.84
C LEU A 80 -1.68 8.15 -10.79
N GLU A 81 -2.65 8.74 -11.49
CA GLU A 81 -2.49 10.00 -12.20
C GLU A 81 -3.21 11.11 -11.43
N GLY A 82 -2.48 12.15 -11.02
CA GLY A 82 -3.05 13.26 -10.24
C GLY A 82 -3.34 12.90 -8.78
N ALA A 83 -4.49 13.36 -8.28
CA ALA A 83 -4.93 13.16 -6.90
C ALA A 83 -5.82 11.92 -6.75
N PRO A 84 -5.82 11.23 -5.61
CA PRO A 84 -6.85 10.24 -5.33
C PRO A 84 -8.23 10.90 -5.33
N THR A 85 -9.27 10.14 -5.68
CA THR A 85 -10.65 10.64 -5.79
C THR A 85 -11.63 9.73 -5.04
N GLY A 86 -12.85 10.20 -4.82
CA GLY A 86 -13.92 9.42 -4.18
C GLY A 86 -13.56 8.91 -2.79
N LEU A 87 -13.93 7.66 -2.50
CA LEU A 87 -13.65 7.00 -1.22
C LEU A 87 -12.15 6.92 -0.90
N ALA A 88 -11.31 6.66 -1.90
CA ALA A 88 -9.86 6.64 -1.70
C ALA A 88 -9.33 7.99 -1.20
N ALA A 89 -9.86 9.11 -1.71
CA ALA A 89 -9.51 10.45 -1.23
C ALA A 89 -9.96 10.67 0.22
N ALA A 90 -11.21 10.30 0.54
CA ALA A 90 -11.77 10.43 1.88
C ALA A 90 -10.97 9.62 2.91
N VAL A 91 -10.70 8.34 2.64
CA VAL A 91 -9.89 7.48 3.53
C VAL A 91 -8.46 8.00 3.65
N THR A 92 -7.86 8.49 2.56
CA THR A 92 -6.52 9.10 2.59
C THR A 92 -6.48 10.33 3.51
N GLN A 93 -7.50 11.18 3.44
CA GLN A 93 -7.60 12.36 4.29
C GLN A 93 -7.73 11.99 5.77
N ILE A 94 -8.55 11.00 6.10
CA ILE A 94 -8.73 10.50 7.47
C ILE A 94 -7.42 9.86 7.98
N ALA A 95 -6.77 9.02 7.18
CA ALA A 95 -5.51 8.38 7.53
C ALA A 95 -4.39 9.41 7.80
N ALA A 96 -4.30 10.45 6.97
CA ALA A 96 -3.35 11.55 7.17
C ALA A 96 -3.63 12.33 8.47
N ALA A 97 -4.89 12.41 8.91
CA ALA A 97 -5.28 13.11 10.14
C ALA A 97 -5.13 12.25 11.41
N ALA A 98 -5.17 10.92 11.31
CA ALA A 98 -5.17 10.00 12.45
C ALA A 98 -3.88 9.97 13.30
N ARG A 99 -2.78 10.55 12.79
CA ARG A 99 -1.45 10.62 13.44
C ARG A 99 -0.91 9.26 13.89
N ARG A 100 -1.19 8.21 13.13
CA ARG A 100 -0.63 6.87 13.33
C ARG A 100 0.54 6.62 12.38
N PRO A 101 1.51 5.77 12.74
CA PRO A 101 2.55 5.37 11.79
C PRO A 101 1.89 4.70 10.58
N ILE A 102 2.32 5.10 9.38
CA ILE A 102 1.82 4.57 8.12
C ILE A 102 2.93 3.75 7.45
N LEU A 103 2.62 2.49 7.13
CA LEU A 103 3.39 1.64 6.22
C LEU A 103 2.72 1.68 4.85
N ALA A 104 3.33 2.33 3.88
CA ALA A 104 2.84 2.32 2.50
C ALA A 104 3.31 1.08 1.75
N LEU A 105 2.39 0.42 1.05
CA LEU A 105 2.68 -0.67 0.14
C LEU A 105 2.86 -0.14 -1.28
N ASP A 106 3.98 -0.49 -1.87
CA ASP A 106 4.44 -0.07 -3.17
C ASP A 106 4.79 1.41 -3.29
N ILE A 107 3.81 2.31 -3.12
CA ILE A 107 3.97 3.77 -3.15
C ILE A 107 2.98 4.41 -2.17
N PRO A 108 3.36 5.47 -1.45
CA PRO A 108 2.38 6.21 -0.63
C PRO A 108 1.29 6.79 -1.52
N THR A 109 0.02 6.56 -1.15
CA THR A 109 -1.14 7.11 -1.83
C THR A 109 -1.05 8.64 -1.89
N GLY A 110 -1.22 9.20 -3.09
CA GLY A 110 -1.04 10.62 -3.39
C GLY A 110 0.35 10.98 -3.94
N VAL A 111 1.31 10.05 -3.98
CA VAL A 111 2.62 10.25 -4.62
C VAL A 111 2.61 9.67 -6.04
N ASN A 112 3.03 10.46 -7.02
CA ASN A 112 3.19 9.99 -8.39
C ASN A 112 4.48 9.16 -8.54
N ALA A 113 4.34 7.95 -9.10
CA ALA A 113 5.43 6.99 -9.23
C ALA A 113 6.59 7.44 -10.13
N GLU A 114 6.35 8.30 -11.10
CA GLU A 114 7.36 8.67 -12.09
C GLU A 114 8.07 9.98 -11.70
N THR A 115 7.29 10.98 -11.30
CA THR A 115 7.75 12.35 -11.05
C THR A 115 8.03 12.63 -9.58
N GLY A 116 7.50 11.82 -8.66
CA GLY A 116 7.52 12.08 -7.23
C GLY A 116 6.62 13.25 -6.81
N ALA A 117 5.87 13.85 -7.73
CA ALA A 117 4.90 14.89 -7.42
C ALA A 117 3.87 14.38 -6.41
N VAL A 118 3.50 15.22 -5.46
CA VAL A 118 2.55 14.88 -4.40
C VAL A 118 1.25 15.65 -4.63
N SER A 119 0.16 14.92 -4.75
CA SER A 119 -1.19 15.44 -4.97
C SER A 119 -2.02 15.25 -3.70
N SER A 120 -2.71 16.29 -3.26
CA SER A 120 -3.58 16.20 -2.08
C SER A 120 -4.95 15.56 -2.40
N PRO A 121 -5.51 14.74 -1.49
CA PRO A 121 -4.91 14.29 -0.23
C PRO A 121 -3.82 13.24 -0.47
N ALA A 122 -2.80 13.23 0.39
CA ALA A 122 -1.69 12.27 0.34
C ALA A 122 -1.34 11.78 1.74
N VAL A 123 -0.86 10.55 1.84
CA VAL A 123 -0.31 10.04 3.11
C VAL A 123 1.15 10.44 3.27
N THR A 124 1.59 10.54 4.53
CA THR A 124 3.01 10.65 4.88
C THR A 124 3.42 9.34 5.56
N ALA A 125 4.10 8.46 4.83
CA ALA A 125 4.52 7.16 5.33
C ALA A 125 5.72 7.29 6.27
N ALA A 126 5.69 6.56 7.38
CA ALA A 126 6.88 6.32 8.19
C ALA A 126 7.83 5.36 7.47
N THR A 127 7.27 4.41 6.74
CA THR A 127 7.99 3.41 5.96
C THR A 127 7.22 3.08 4.68
N THR A 128 7.93 2.87 3.58
CA THR A 128 7.37 2.35 2.33
C THR A 128 8.05 1.04 1.99
N LEU A 129 7.26 -0.02 1.80
CA LEU A 129 7.72 -1.30 1.27
C LEU A 129 7.39 -1.36 -0.22
N VAL A 130 8.40 -1.16 -1.07
CA VAL A 130 8.24 -1.25 -2.51
C VAL A 130 8.18 -2.70 -2.95
N PHE A 131 7.32 -2.97 -3.93
CA PHE A 131 7.28 -4.26 -4.58
C PHE A 131 8.35 -4.30 -5.65
N ASP A 132 9.36 -5.13 -5.43
CA ASP A 132 10.56 -5.26 -6.24
C ASP A 132 11.47 -4.01 -6.17
N LEU A 133 11.69 -3.29 -7.27
CA LEU A 133 12.51 -2.08 -7.29
C LEU A 133 11.70 -0.80 -7.03
N PRO A 134 12.34 0.24 -6.45
CA PRO A 134 11.67 1.52 -6.22
C PRO A 134 11.30 2.20 -7.52
N LYS A 135 10.19 2.94 -7.48
CA LYS A 135 9.74 3.74 -8.62
C LYS A 135 10.61 5.01 -8.71
N THR A 136 10.84 5.52 -9.92
CA THR A 136 11.72 6.68 -10.17
C THR A 136 11.36 7.87 -9.28
N GLY A 137 10.08 8.22 -9.22
CA GLY A 137 9.57 9.33 -8.44
C GLY A 137 9.83 9.18 -6.94
N GLN A 138 9.85 7.95 -6.42
CA GLN A 138 10.02 7.70 -4.99
C GLN A 138 11.42 8.04 -4.50
N VAL A 139 12.45 7.90 -5.35
CA VAL A 139 13.84 8.18 -4.95
C VAL A 139 14.22 9.64 -5.14
N LEU A 140 13.29 10.49 -5.60
CA LEU A 140 13.52 11.92 -5.76
C LEU A 140 13.35 12.67 -4.42
N PRO A 141 14.12 13.75 -4.18
CA PRO A 141 14.03 14.53 -2.95
C PRO A 141 12.63 15.08 -2.65
N VAL A 142 11.85 15.40 -3.70
CA VAL A 142 10.53 16.04 -3.60
C VAL A 142 9.52 15.21 -2.79
N CYS A 143 9.61 13.87 -2.84
CA CYS A 143 8.69 12.99 -2.13
C CYS A 143 9.31 12.32 -0.90
N GLN A 144 10.59 12.57 -0.59
CA GLN A 144 11.33 11.87 0.47
C GLN A 144 10.59 11.87 1.81
N LYS A 145 9.97 13.02 2.16
CA LYS A 145 9.18 13.16 3.39
C LYS A 145 7.94 12.27 3.42
N HIS A 146 7.32 12.00 2.27
CA HIS A 146 6.10 11.19 2.16
C HIS A 146 6.39 9.70 2.08
N VAL A 147 7.60 9.32 1.64
CA VAL A 147 8.02 7.92 1.50
C VAL A 147 8.59 7.34 2.81
N GLY A 148 9.24 8.16 3.62
CA GLY A 148 9.86 7.70 4.87
C GLY A 148 11.05 6.76 4.63
N GLU A 149 11.23 5.77 5.50
CA GLU A 149 12.21 4.71 5.27
C GLU A 149 11.79 3.84 4.08
N LEU A 150 12.73 3.48 3.20
CA LEU A 150 12.43 2.68 2.02
C LEU A 150 12.97 1.26 2.17
N TYR A 151 12.11 0.27 1.95
CA TYR A 151 12.46 -1.14 1.86
C TYR A 151 12.00 -1.69 0.52
N ALA A 152 12.75 -2.64 -0.04
CA ALA A 152 12.37 -3.39 -1.23
C ALA A 152 12.07 -4.84 -0.88
N ALA A 153 10.94 -5.35 -1.35
CA ALA A 153 10.57 -6.75 -1.24
C ALA A 153 10.86 -7.50 -2.55
N ASP A 154 11.58 -8.61 -2.46
CA ASP A 154 11.83 -9.53 -3.57
C ASP A 154 10.54 -10.23 -3.98
N LEU A 155 10.08 -9.97 -5.21
CA LEU A 155 8.90 -10.64 -5.78
C LEU A 155 9.26 -11.87 -6.62
N GLY A 156 10.53 -12.28 -6.63
CA GLY A 156 11.03 -13.38 -7.45
C GLY A 156 11.14 -13.01 -8.93
N VAL A 157 11.28 -11.71 -9.25
CA VAL A 157 11.46 -11.26 -10.63
C VAL A 157 12.78 -11.85 -11.18
N PRO A 158 12.75 -12.59 -12.31
CA PRO A 158 13.94 -13.24 -12.81
C PRO A 158 15.04 -12.22 -13.16
N ARG A 159 16.29 -12.53 -12.81
CA ARG A 159 17.46 -11.68 -13.12
C ARG A 159 17.49 -11.18 -14.57
N ALA A 160 17.14 -12.05 -15.53
CA ALA A 160 17.12 -11.73 -16.95
C ALA A 160 16.14 -10.59 -17.31
N ALA A 161 15.07 -10.38 -16.52
CA ALA A 161 14.14 -9.27 -16.74
C ALA A 161 14.83 -7.92 -16.51
N TYR A 162 15.65 -7.80 -15.46
CA TYR A 162 16.41 -6.58 -15.19
C TYR A 162 17.52 -6.34 -16.22
N GLU A 163 18.22 -7.40 -16.61
CA GLU A 163 19.31 -7.31 -17.59
C GLU A 163 18.84 -6.78 -18.94
N ARG A 164 17.63 -7.19 -19.38
CA ARG A 164 16.99 -6.64 -20.59
C ARG A 164 16.70 -5.15 -20.51
N LEU A 165 16.53 -4.61 -19.31
CA LEU A 165 16.32 -3.19 -19.04
C LEU A 165 17.63 -2.45 -18.73
N GLY A 166 18.78 -3.13 -18.78
CA GLY A 166 20.08 -2.55 -18.42
C GLY A 166 20.23 -2.26 -16.91
N ILE A 167 19.38 -2.84 -16.07
CA ILE A 167 19.38 -2.63 -14.62
C ILE A 167 20.23 -3.72 -13.96
N SER A 168 21.24 -3.30 -13.20
CA SER A 168 22.04 -4.23 -12.38
C SER A 168 21.40 -4.40 -10.99
N THR A 169 20.82 -5.57 -10.74
CA THR A 169 20.28 -5.97 -9.42
C THR A 169 21.22 -6.87 -8.63
N ARG A 170 22.47 -6.99 -9.04
CA ARG A 170 23.45 -7.89 -8.42
C ARG A 170 23.57 -7.60 -6.92
N GLY A 171 23.15 -8.56 -6.11
CA GLY A 171 23.29 -8.50 -4.65
C GLY A 171 22.16 -7.77 -3.91
N VAL A 172 21.19 -7.15 -4.61
CA VAL A 172 20.12 -6.37 -3.96
C VAL A 172 19.35 -7.23 -2.96
N PHE A 173 18.95 -8.44 -3.34
CA PHE A 173 18.21 -9.38 -2.49
C PHE A 173 19.08 -10.53 -1.96
N ALA A 174 20.41 -10.39 -1.95
CA ALA A 174 21.30 -11.46 -1.51
C ALA A 174 21.25 -11.71 0.01
N GLU A 175 20.88 -10.70 0.79
CA GLU A 175 20.84 -10.75 2.26
C GLU A 175 19.45 -11.15 2.81
N GLY A 176 18.42 -11.18 1.96
CA GLY A 176 17.06 -11.56 2.33
C GLY A 176 16.00 -11.05 1.35
N HIS A 177 14.76 -11.47 1.58
CA HIS A 177 13.60 -11.11 0.75
C HIS A 177 13.07 -9.69 1.01
N ILE A 178 13.54 -9.03 2.07
CA ILE A 178 13.23 -7.62 2.36
C ILE A 178 14.55 -6.93 2.67
N VAL A 179 14.87 -5.88 1.91
CA VAL A 179 16.14 -5.15 2.05
C VAL A 179 15.88 -3.67 2.25
N ARG A 180 16.59 -3.07 3.20
CA ARG A 180 16.53 -1.62 3.44
C ARG A 180 17.37 -0.90 2.40
N LEU A 181 16.74 0.04 1.69
CA LEU A 181 17.42 0.86 0.69
C LEU A 181 17.92 2.14 1.36
N ARG A 182 19.25 2.34 1.35
CA ARG A 182 19.87 3.57 1.86
C ARG A 182 19.69 4.69 0.83
N ARG A 183 19.16 5.81 1.27
CA ARG A 183 18.91 7.03 0.48
C ARG A 183 19.69 8.19 1.07
#